data_AF-V9FL77-F1
#
_entry.id   AF-V9FL77-F1
#
_cell.length_a   1.000
_cell.length_b   1.000
_cell.length_c   1.000
_cell.angle_alpha   90.00
_cell.angle_beta   90.00
_cell.angle_gamma   90.00
#
_symmetry.space_group_name_H-M   'P 1'
#
loop_
_entity.id
_entity.type
_entity.pdbx_description
1 polymer ?
#
loop_
_entity_poly.entity_id
_entity_poly.type
_entity_poly.pdbx_seq_one_letter_code
_entity_poly.pdbx_strand_id
1 'polypeptide(L)'
;MQGRLLVPRPNDMCRLPVLGIMDGYDHLFKLLLIGDAGVGKSSMLLRFTDDTFDDNLQSTIGVDFKVKMMQVDGKKIKMTIWDTAGQERFRTLTSSYYRGAQGIVLVYDVARRDTFENLDLWLQEVEVYSPAGGRDVVKLLVGNKIDKERVVSRREAEDWARSKGMLFVESSAKTKIGIQQVFNEVVQKVRDGEEFLLFAVVSPY
;
A
#
# COMPACT_ATOMS: atom_id res chain seq x y z
N MET A 1 -4.44 -31.77 -15.56
CA MET A 1 -3.29 -31.39 -14.72
C MET A 1 -3.08 -29.89 -14.85
N GLN A 2 -3.65 -29.09 -13.95
CA GLN A 2 -3.46 -27.63 -13.91
C GLN A 2 -2.65 -27.32 -12.65
N GLY A 3 -1.45 -26.77 -12.85
CA GLY A 3 -0.57 -26.35 -11.76
C GLY A 3 -1.22 -25.21 -10.99
N ARG A 4 -1.53 -25.45 -9.72
CA ARG A 4 -1.91 -24.38 -8.78
C ARG A 4 -0.69 -23.50 -8.56
N LEU A 5 -0.80 -22.22 -8.91
CA LEU A 5 0.16 -21.19 -8.52
C LEU A 5 0.17 -21.13 -6.99
N LEU A 6 1.24 -21.65 -6.36
CA LEU A 6 1.43 -21.56 -4.91
C LEU A 6 1.74 -20.09 -4.58
N VAL A 7 0.79 -19.41 -3.94
CA VAL A 7 1.06 -18.11 -3.31
C VAL A 7 2.10 -18.35 -2.20
N PRO A 8 3.28 -17.73 -2.26
CA PRO A 8 4.32 -17.94 -1.25
C PRO A 8 3.81 -17.46 0.12
N ARG A 9 4.07 -18.25 1.18
CA ARG A 9 3.68 -17.85 2.54
C ARG A 9 4.55 -16.68 2.98
N PRO A 10 4.05 -15.73 3.78
CA PRO A 10 4.81 -14.58 4.26
C PRO A 10 6.14 -14.93 4.94
N ASN A 11 6.22 -16.10 5.60
CA ASN A 11 7.45 -16.58 6.24
C ASN A 11 8.51 -17.10 5.25
N ASP A 12 8.13 -17.45 4.02
CA ASP A 12 9.06 -17.98 3.01
C ASP A 12 9.89 -16.83 2.36
N MET A 13 9.55 -15.56 2.61
CA MET A 13 10.30 -14.38 2.15
C MET A 13 11.29 -13.81 3.17
N CYS A 14 11.28 -14.27 4.43
CA CYS A 14 12.22 -13.82 5.48
C CYS A 14 13.67 -14.35 5.31
N ARG A 15 14.03 -14.91 4.15
CA ARG A 15 15.39 -15.38 3.82
C ARG A 15 15.95 -14.73 2.56
N LEU A 16 15.70 -13.44 2.35
CA LEU A 16 16.52 -12.69 1.40
C LEU A 16 17.83 -12.29 2.10
N PRO A 17 18.99 -12.55 1.47
CA PRO A 17 20.29 -12.38 2.12
C PRO A 17 20.49 -10.92 2.50
N VAL A 18 20.74 -10.69 3.79
CA VAL A 18 21.33 -9.46 4.30
C VAL A 18 22.74 -9.41 3.72
N LEU A 19 23.04 -8.34 2.97
CA LEU A 19 24.37 -8.01 2.47
C LEU A 19 24.92 -8.94 1.36
N GLY A 20 24.37 -8.83 0.15
CA GLY A 20 24.97 -9.39 -1.05
C GLY A 20 24.18 -8.99 -2.29
N ILE A 21 24.78 -8.16 -3.14
CA ILE A 21 24.33 -7.72 -4.48
C ILE A 21 22.93 -8.23 -4.84
N MET A 22 21.91 -7.42 -4.58
CA MET A 22 20.54 -7.73 -4.96
C MET A 22 20.46 -7.74 -6.49
N ASP A 23 20.33 -8.92 -7.10
CA ASP A 23 20.29 -9.11 -8.56
C ASP A 23 19.35 -8.12 -9.25
N GLY A 24 19.92 -7.06 -9.83
CA GLY A 24 19.26 -6.08 -10.68
C GLY A 24 18.51 -4.93 -10.01
N TYR A 25 18.55 -4.76 -8.68
CA TYR A 25 17.89 -3.64 -7.98
C TYR A 25 18.68 -3.14 -6.76
N ASP A 26 18.54 -1.86 -6.44
CA ASP A 26 19.21 -1.19 -5.32
C ASP A 26 18.43 -1.31 -3.99
N HIS A 27 17.08 -1.29 -4.05
CA HIS A 27 16.21 -1.31 -2.86
C HIS A 27 15.02 -2.25 -3.05
N LEU A 28 14.59 -2.92 -1.96
CA LEU A 28 13.38 -3.76 -1.91
C LEU A 28 12.34 -3.13 -1.00
N PHE A 29 11.20 -2.73 -1.58
CA PHE A 29 10.11 -2.08 -0.84
C PHE A 29 8.88 -2.98 -0.74
N LYS A 30 8.30 -3.09 0.45
CA LYS A 30 7.05 -3.80 0.69
C LYS A 30 5.92 -2.83 1.01
N LEU A 31 4.89 -2.85 0.18
CA LEU A 31 3.65 -2.08 0.33
C LEU A 31 2.46 -2.99 0.60
N LEU A 32 1.57 -2.55 1.48
CA LEU A 32 0.29 -3.20 1.76
C LEU A 32 -0.87 -2.26 1.41
N LEU A 33 -1.84 -2.75 0.63
CA LEU A 33 -3.09 -2.03 0.34
C LEU A 33 -4.18 -2.54 1.29
N ILE A 34 -4.80 -1.63 2.04
CA ILE A 34 -5.90 -1.92 2.97
C ILE A 34 -7.09 -0.98 2.76
N GLY A 35 -8.24 -1.34 3.32
CA GLY A 35 -9.51 -0.63 3.13
C GLY A 35 -10.63 -1.59 2.74
N ASP A 36 -11.87 -1.12 2.82
CA ASP A 36 -13.07 -1.95 2.62
C ASP A 36 -13.13 -2.66 1.26
N ALA A 37 -13.95 -3.70 1.19
CA ALA A 37 -14.24 -4.39 -0.06
C ALA A 37 -14.89 -3.44 -1.08
N GLY A 38 -14.41 -3.56 -2.32
CA GLY A 38 -14.93 -2.78 -3.44
C GLY A 38 -14.48 -1.32 -3.48
N VAL A 39 -13.60 -0.84 -2.60
CA VAL A 39 -13.03 0.54 -2.70
C VAL A 39 -12.10 0.71 -3.89
N GLY A 40 -11.64 -0.38 -4.51
CA GLY A 40 -10.85 -0.37 -5.75
C GLY A 40 -9.33 -0.56 -5.57
N LYS A 41 -8.89 -1.21 -4.49
CA LYS A 41 -7.47 -1.56 -4.23
C LYS A 41 -6.87 -2.38 -5.37
N SER A 42 -7.53 -3.46 -5.76
CA SER A 42 -7.13 -4.34 -6.86
C SER A 42 -7.13 -3.63 -8.21
N SER A 43 -8.15 -2.82 -8.49
CA SER A 43 -8.21 -2.01 -9.71
C SER A 43 -7.08 -0.98 -9.78
N MET A 44 -6.72 -0.36 -8.65
CA MET A 44 -5.57 0.55 -8.55
C MET A 44 -4.25 -0.19 -8.78
N LEU A 45 -4.10 -1.39 -8.20
CA LEU A 45 -2.91 -2.22 -8.40
C LEU A 45 -2.75 -2.62 -9.87
N LEU A 46 -3.81 -3.16 -10.49
CA LEU A 46 -3.79 -3.54 -11.91
C LEU A 46 -3.54 -2.34 -12.82
N ARG A 47 -4.16 -1.19 -12.52
CA ARG A 47 -3.92 0.05 -13.27
C ARG A 47 -2.47 0.48 -13.16
N PHE A 48 -1.87 0.35 -11.98
CA PHE A 48 -0.48 0.69 -11.78
C PHE A 48 0.48 -0.28 -12.48
N THR A 49 0.26 -1.59 -12.38
CA THR A 49 1.21 -2.60 -12.89
C THR A 49 1.05 -2.83 -14.39
N ASP A 50 -0.18 -3.01 -14.86
CA ASP A 50 -0.52 -3.57 -16.17
C ASP A 50 -1.19 -2.54 -17.08
N ASP A 51 -1.45 -1.31 -16.58
CA ASP A 51 -2.21 -0.26 -17.24
C ASP A 51 -3.58 -0.72 -17.78
N THR A 52 -4.26 -1.59 -17.02
CA THR A 52 -5.60 -2.10 -17.33
C THR A 52 -6.62 -1.70 -16.28
N PHE A 53 -7.89 -1.74 -16.66
CA PHE A 53 -9.04 -1.55 -15.77
C PHE A 53 -10.23 -2.35 -16.31
N ASP A 54 -10.95 -3.00 -15.41
CA ASP A 54 -12.16 -3.76 -15.69
C ASP A 54 -13.25 -3.34 -14.69
N ASP A 55 -14.37 -2.81 -15.21
CA ASP A 55 -15.53 -2.44 -14.38
C ASP A 55 -16.18 -3.67 -13.71
N ASN A 56 -15.93 -4.89 -14.22
CA ASN A 56 -16.48 -6.16 -13.71
C ASN A 56 -15.47 -7.00 -12.91
N LEU A 57 -14.38 -6.39 -12.45
CA LEU A 57 -13.36 -7.07 -11.67
C LEU A 57 -14.00 -7.75 -10.44
N GLN A 58 -13.82 -9.06 -10.34
CA GLN A 58 -14.36 -9.85 -9.23
C GLN A 58 -13.70 -9.45 -7.91
N SER A 59 -14.41 -9.66 -6.80
CA SER A 59 -13.85 -9.42 -5.47
C SER A 59 -12.63 -10.30 -5.23
N THR A 60 -11.55 -9.73 -4.72
CA THR A 60 -10.35 -10.47 -4.35
C THR A 60 -10.68 -11.49 -3.27
N ILE A 61 -10.28 -12.75 -3.49
CA ILE A 61 -10.40 -13.82 -2.51
C ILE A 61 -9.04 -13.92 -1.79
N GLY A 62 -9.00 -13.49 -0.53
CA GLY A 62 -7.76 -13.51 0.25
C GLY A 62 -6.84 -12.32 -0.06
N VAL A 63 -5.62 -12.60 -0.50
CA VAL A 63 -4.57 -11.61 -0.78
C VAL A 63 -3.93 -11.90 -2.13
N ASP A 64 -3.78 -10.87 -2.97
CA ASP A 64 -3.02 -10.93 -4.21
C ASP A 64 -1.66 -10.23 -4.06
N PHE A 65 -0.69 -10.62 -4.89
CA PHE A 65 0.69 -10.18 -4.81
C PHE A 65 1.22 -9.82 -6.20
N LYS A 66 1.75 -8.60 -6.32
CA LYS A 66 2.42 -8.13 -7.54
C LYS A 66 3.80 -7.57 -7.23
N VAL A 67 4.72 -7.75 -8.18
CA VAL A 67 6.05 -7.14 -8.17
C VAL A 67 6.15 -6.12 -9.28
N LYS A 68 6.62 -4.92 -8.97
CA LYS A 68 6.88 -3.85 -9.96
C LYS A 68 8.29 -3.31 -9.75
N MET A 69 9.05 -3.19 -10.84
CA MET A 69 10.32 -2.46 -10.84
C MET A 69 10.04 -0.99 -11.14
N MET A 70 10.63 -0.09 -10.37
CA MET A 70 10.60 1.35 -10.58
C MET A 70 12.02 1.91 -10.59
N GLN A 71 12.19 3.08 -11.22
CA GLN A 71 13.42 3.84 -11.14
C GLN A 71 13.12 5.20 -10.55
N VAL A 72 13.77 5.54 -9.44
CA VAL A 72 13.61 6.82 -8.72
C VAL A 72 15.01 7.32 -8.39
N ASP A 73 15.33 8.55 -8.80
CA ASP A 73 16.65 9.18 -8.61
C ASP A 73 17.84 8.31 -9.06
N GLY A 74 17.68 7.62 -10.18
CA GLY A 74 18.70 6.73 -10.73
C GLY A 74 18.83 5.38 -10.02
N LYS A 75 18.14 5.17 -8.89
CA LYS A 75 18.08 3.89 -8.16
C LYS A 75 16.95 3.01 -8.64
N LYS A 76 17.23 1.72 -8.82
CA LYS A 76 16.25 0.69 -9.17
C LYS A 76 15.59 0.16 -7.90
N ILE A 77 14.28 0.31 -7.81
CA ILE A 77 13.50 -0.12 -6.65
C ILE A 77 12.62 -1.29 -7.09
N LYS A 78 12.76 -2.42 -6.41
CA LYS A 78 11.85 -3.55 -6.54
C LYS A 78 10.75 -3.38 -5.51
N MET A 79 9.53 -3.12 -5.96
CA MET A 79 8.37 -3.04 -5.09
C MET A 79 7.61 -4.36 -5.08
N THR A 80 7.23 -4.78 -3.88
CA THR A 80 6.32 -5.89 -3.62
C THR A 80 5.04 -5.30 -3.05
N ILE A 81 3.92 -5.50 -3.75
CA ILE A 81 2.64 -4.88 -3.40
C ILE A 81 1.65 -6.00 -3.07
N TRP A 82 1.08 -5.92 -1.88
CA TRP A 82 0.14 -6.88 -1.34
C TRP A 82 -1.26 -6.25 -1.37
N ASP A 83 -2.16 -6.80 -2.20
CA ASP A 83 -3.55 -6.38 -2.30
C ASP A 83 -4.44 -7.26 -1.43
N THR A 84 -5.27 -6.66 -0.58
CA THR A 84 -6.13 -7.38 0.36
C THR A 84 -7.59 -7.38 -0.10
N ALA A 85 -8.37 -8.39 0.28
CA ALA A 85 -9.79 -8.44 -0.07
C ALA A 85 -10.65 -7.29 0.50
N GLY A 86 -10.30 -6.74 1.67
CA GLY A 86 -11.17 -5.78 2.38
C GLY A 86 -12.46 -6.40 2.97
N GLN A 87 -12.48 -7.73 3.12
CA GLN A 87 -13.60 -8.54 3.63
C GLN A 87 -13.18 -9.41 4.82
N GLU A 88 -12.13 -9.04 5.54
CA GLU A 88 -11.45 -9.75 6.62
C GLU A 88 -12.27 -9.93 7.91
N ARG A 89 -13.54 -10.32 7.77
CA ARG A 89 -14.38 -11.00 8.78
C ARG A 89 -13.68 -12.19 9.47
N PHE A 90 -12.47 -12.56 9.07
CA PHE A 90 -11.56 -13.43 9.81
C PHE A 90 -10.20 -12.76 10.04
N ARG A 91 -10.13 -11.92 11.09
CA ARG A 91 -8.96 -11.17 11.59
C ARG A 91 -7.66 -11.97 11.81
N THR A 92 -7.67 -13.30 11.67
CA THR A 92 -6.55 -14.18 11.99
C THR A 92 -5.49 -14.29 10.86
N LEU A 93 -5.85 -14.11 9.59
CA LEU A 93 -4.88 -14.22 8.49
C LEU A 93 -4.06 -12.93 8.26
N THR A 94 -4.55 -11.78 8.73
CA THR A 94 -4.09 -10.47 8.26
C THR A 94 -2.77 -9.99 8.89
N SER A 95 -2.48 -10.37 10.15
CA SER A 95 -1.33 -9.83 10.91
C SER A 95 0.03 -10.08 10.24
N SER A 96 0.19 -11.21 9.55
CA SER A 96 1.44 -11.57 8.87
C SER A 96 1.78 -10.67 7.69
N TYR A 97 0.77 -10.06 7.04
CA TYR A 97 1.00 -9.18 5.89
C TYR A 97 1.50 -7.79 6.31
N TYR A 98 1.07 -7.30 7.47
CA TYR A 98 1.55 -6.03 8.06
C TYR A 98 3.04 -6.09 8.43
N ARG A 99 3.55 -7.26 8.86
CA ARG A 99 4.95 -7.41 9.27
C ARG A 99 5.90 -7.07 8.11
N GLY A 100 6.81 -6.13 8.36
CA GLY A 100 7.83 -5.71 7.40
C GLY A 100 7.29 -4.86 6.24
N ALA A 101 6.03 -4.42 6.27
CA ALA A 101 5.57 -3.39 5.36
C ALA A 101 6.26 -2.06 5.70
N GLN A 102 6.90 -1.43 4.71
CA GLN A 102 7.51 -0.10 4.84
C GLN A 102 6.50 1.00 4.53
N GLY A 103 5.50 0.69 3.70
CA GLY A 103 4.40 1.60 3.38
C GLY A 103 3.05 0.90 3.41
N ILE A 104 2.03 1.61 3.88
CA ILE A 104 0.64 1.16 3.89
C ILE A 104 -0.22 2.21 3.19
N VAL A 105 -1.00 1.74 2.22
CA VAL A 105 -1.92 2.56 1.43
C VAL A 105 -3.34 2.23 1.88
N LEU A 106 -3.97 3.17 2.58
CA LEU A 106 -5.36 3.07 3.04
C LEU A 106 -6.25 3.63 1.95
N VAL A 107 -7.20 2.85 1.44
CA VAL A 107 -8.05 3.25 0.32
C VAL A 107 -9.50 3.32 0.77
N TYR A 108 -10.17 4.43 0.50
CA TYR A 108 -11.62 4.56 0.60
C TYR A 108 -12.22 4.98 -0.75
N ASP A 109 -13.53 4.83 -0.90
CA ASP A 109 -14.28 5.22 -2.09
C ASP A 109 -14.96 6.57 -1.83
N VAL A 110 -14.64 7.61 -2.61
CA VAL A 110 -15.18 8.96 -2.40
C VAL A 110 -16.70 9.04 -2.57
N ALA A 111 -17.30 8.05 -3.25
CA ALA A 111 -18.74 7.92 -3.46
C ALA A 111 -19.43 7.05 -2.40
N ARG A 112 -18.70 6.57 -1.37
CA ARG A 112 -19.22 5.69 -0.32
C ARG A 112 -18.73 6.09 1.07
N ARG A 113 -19.60 6.78 1.82
CA ARG A 113 -19.30 7.37 3.14
C ARG A 113 -18.86 6.32 4.18
N ASP A 114 -19.50 5.16 4.20
CA ASP A 114 -19.18 4.04 5.09
C ASP A 114 -17.70 3.65 5.03
N THR A 115 -17.13 3.63 3.82
CA THR A 115 -15.73 3.23 3.62
C THR A 115 -14.73 4.24 4.17
N PHE A 116 -15.14 5.50 4.32
CA PHE A 116 -14.34 6.55 4.96
C PHE A 116 -14.45 6.46 6.49
N GLU A 117 -15.64 6.22 7.03
CA GLU A 117 -15.86 6.08 8.47
C GLU A 117 -15.16 4.84 9.05
N ASN A 118 -15.02 3.79 8.26
CA ASN A 118 -14.29 2.57 8.65
C ASN A 118 -12.76 2.76 8.69
N LEU A 119 -12.20 3.88 8.23
CA LEU A 119 -10.74 4.10 8.19
C LEU A 119 -10.09 4.06 9.58
N ASP A 120 -10.79 4.47 10.64
CA ASP A 120 -10.25 4.37 12.00
C ASP A 120 -10.04 2.91 12.44
N LEU A 121 -10.90 1.98 12.00
CA LEU A 121 -10.73 0.55 12.26
C LEU A 121 -9.50 0.01 11.54
N TRP A 122 -9.33 0.41 10.27
CA TRP A 122 -8.15 0.04 9.48
C TRP A 122 -6.86 0.56 10.08
N LEU A 123 -6.85 1.81 10.57
CA LEU A 123 -5.70 2.39 11.23
C LEU A 123 -5.37 1.67 12.54
N GLN A 124 -6.39 1.28 13.31
CA GLN A 124 -6.19 0.46 14.51
C GLN A 124 -5.54 -0.88 14.19
N GLU A 125 -5.90 -1.55 13.09
CA GLU A 125 -5.21 -2.77 12.67
C GLU A 125 -3.74 -2.53 12.35
N VAL A 126 -3.42 -1.43 11.67
CA VAL A 126 -2.03 -1.03 11.40
C VAL A 126 -1.26 -0.90 12.71
N GLU A 127 -1.81 -0.24 13.71
CA GLU A 127 -1.18 -0.05 15.02
C GLU A 127 -0.99 -1.37 15.78
N VAL A 128 -1.95 -2.29 15.69
CA VAL A 128 -1.89 -3.58 16.39
C VAL A 128 -0.89 -4.55 15.74
N TYR A 129 -0.83 -4.59 14.41
CA TYR A 129 -0.10 -5.63 13.68
C TYR A 129 1.24 -5.20 13.11
N SER A 130 1.51 -3.89 13.02
CA SER A 130 2.82 -3.39 12.55
C SER A 130 3.82 -3.29 13.71
N PRO A 131 5.11 -3.58 13.48
CA PRO A 131 6.16 -3.33 14.47
C PRO A 131 6.15 -1.89 14.99
N ALA A 132 6.52 -1.70 16.26
CA ALA A 132 6.55 -0.38 16.94
C ALA A 132 5.23 0.42 16.86
N GLY A 133 4.09 -0.25 16.71
CA GLY A 133 2.79 0.42 16.54
C GLY A 133 2.61 1.10 15.18
N GLY A 134 3.40 0.69 14.18
CA GLY A 134 3.38 1.28 12.84
C GLY A 134 4.01 2.67 12.75
N ARG A 135 4.74 3.15 13.77
CA ARG A 135 5.37 4.49 13.77
C ARG A 135 6.40 4.66 12.66
N ASP A 136 7.13 3.60 12.34
CA ASP A 136 8.16 3.59 11.30
C ASP A 136 7.61 3.27 9.90
N VAL A 137 6.28 3.11 9.78
CA VAL A 137 5.61 2.77 8.53
C VAL A 137 5.00 4.02 7.92
N VAL A 138 5.37 4.30 6.67
CA VAL A 138 4.76 5.38 5.89
C VAL A 138 3.31 5.05 5.60
N LYS A 139 2.41 5.97 5.90
CA LYS A 139 0.97 5.79 5.69
C LYS A 139 0.47 6.83 4.68
N LEU A 140 -0.26 6.36 3.68
CA LEU A 140 -0.89 7.22 2.68
C LEU A 140 -2.37 6.88 2.58
N LEU A 141 -3.22 7.90 2.72
CA LEU A 141 -4.65 7.81 2.47
C LEU A 141 -4.95 8.09 1.00
N VAL A 142 -5.77 7.24 0.38
CA VAL A 142 -6.24 7.39 -0.99
C VAL A 142 -7.74 7.53 -1.03
N GLY A 143 -8.22 8.68 -1.51
CA GLY A 143 -9.61 8.85 -1.94
C GLY A 143 -9.76 8.38 -3.38
N ASN A 144 -10.21 7.14 -3.58
CA ASN A 144 -10.34 6.55 -4.90
C ASN A 144 -11.73 6.81 -5.51
N LYS A 145 -11.83 6.64 -6.83
CA LYS A 145 -13.04 6.80 -7.66
C LYS A 145 -13.54 8.23 -7.77
N ILE A 146 -12.62 9.19 -7.86
CA ILE A 146 -12.97 10.61 -8.11
C ILE A 146 -13.67 10.86 -9.45
N ASP A 147 -13.76 9.84 -10.31
CA ASP A 147 -14.59 9.84 -11.51
C ASP A 147 -16.10 9.71 -11.22
N LYS A 148 -16.49 9.47 -9.96
CA LYS A 148 -17.89 9.37 -9.52
C LYS A 148 -18.33 10.59 -8.73
N GLU A 149 -19.65 10.74 -8.58
CA GLU A 149 -20.24 11.73 -7.69
C GLU A 149 -19.82 11.43 -6.24
N ARG A 150 -19.18 12.41 -5.60
CA ARG A 150 -18.57 12.26 -4.28
C ARG A 150 -19.57 12.57 -3.16
N VAL A 151 -19.47 11.80 -2.08
CA VAL A 151 -20.17 12.04 -0.80
C VAL A 151 -19.20 12.38 0.34
N VAL A 152 -17.89 12.18 0.12
CA VAL A 152 -16.82 12.63 1.02
C VAL A 152 -16.06 13.77 0.34
N SER A 153 -15.95 14.91 1.02
CA SER A 153 -15.23 16.06 0.47
C SER A 153 -13.71 15.81 0.52
N ARG A 154 -12.97 16.35 -0.46
CA ARG A 154 -11.50 16.28 -0.45
C ARG A 154 -10.92 16.86 0.83
N ARG A 155 -11.44 18.02 1.24
CA ARG A 155 -10.98 18.75 2.43
C ARG A 155 -11.12 17.92 3.69
N GLU A 156 -12.28 17.30 3.90
CA GLU A 156 -12.52 16.44 5.07
C GLU A 156 -11.52 15.28 5.14
N ALA A 157 -11.29 14.60 4.01
CA ALA A 157 -10.35 13.49 3.97
C ALA A 157 -8.90 13.93 4.15
N GLU A 158 -8.52 15.07 3.58
CA GLU A 158 -7.19 15.66 3.75
C GLU A 158 -6.95 16.09 5.20
N ASP A 159 -7.93 16.74 5.84
CA ASP A 159 -7.87 17.15 7.24
C ASP A 159 -7.77 15.92 8.17
N TRP A 160 -8.52 14.85 7.88
CA TRP A 160 -8.42 13.58 8.60
C TRP A 160 -7.03 12.96 8.45
N ALA A 161 -6.50 12.83 7.23
CA ALA A 161 -5.17 12.29 6.97
C ALA A 161 -4.07 13.08 7.69
N ARG A 162 -4.15 14.42 7.63
CA ARG A 162 -3.24 15.34 8.32
C ARG A 162 -3.27 15.13 9.83
N SER A 163 -4.45 14.97 10.42
CA SER A 163 -4.60 14.73 11.86
C SER A 163 -3.93 13.45 12.36
N LYS A 164 -3.74 12.47 11.45
CA LYS A 164 -3.09 11.17 11.72
C LYS A 164 -1.63 11.11 11.21
N GLY A 165 -1.09 12.23 10.70
CA GLY A 165 0.27 12.29 10.16
C GLY A 165 0.47 11.49 8.87
N MET A 166 -0.57 11.34 8.05
CA MET A 166 -0.56 10.56 6.82
C MET A 166 -0.41 11.45 5.59
N LEU A 167 0.15 10.89 4.52
CA LEU A 167 0.06 11.49 3.18
C LEU A 167 -1.38 11.34 2.65
N PHE A 168 -1.77 12.18 1.69
CA PHE A 168 -3.09 12.12 1.08
C PHE A 168 -3.02 12.32 -0.44
N VAL A 169 -3.68 11.44 -1.20
CA VAL A 169 -3.81 11.53 -2.66
C VAL A 169 -5.23 11.16 -3.07
N GLU A 170 -5.79 11.89 -4.03
CA GLU A 170 -7.03 11.47 -4.71
C GLU A 170 -6.68 10.68 -5.98
N SER A 171 -7.43 9.62 -6.27
CA SER A 171 -7.17 8.79 -7.43
C SER A 171 -8.44 8.26 -8.11
N SER A 172 -8.27 7.80 -9.35
CA SER A 172 -9.27 7.04 -10.09
C SER A 172 -8.55 5.99 -10.94
N ALA A 173 -8.73 4.72 -10.56
CA ALA A 173 -8.22 3.60 -11.36
C ALA A 173 -8.83 3.58 -12.78
N LYS A 174 -10.06 4.08 -12.92
CA LYS A 174 -10.77 4.16 -14.20
C LYS A 174 -10.13 5.16 -15.15
N THR A 175 -9.88 6.38 -14.67
CA THR A 175 -9.35 7.50 -15.48
C THR A 175 -7.83 7.64 -15.39
N LYS A 176 -7.16 6.78 -14.63
CA LYS A 176 -5.71 6.77 -14.35
C LYS A 176 -5.20 7.92 -13.47
N ILE A 177 -6.05 8.89 -13.13
CA ILE A 177 -5.67 10.07 -12.33
C ILE A 177 -5.15 9.61 -10.95
N GLY A 178 -4.03 10.18 -10.52
CA GLY A 178 -3.44 9.95 -9.19
C GLY A 178 -2.76 8.59 -8.99
N ILE A 179 -2.91 7.63 -9.91
CA ILE A 179 -2.41 6.26 -9.70
C ILE A 179 -0.89 6.21 -9.58
N GLN A 180 -0.15 6.81 -10.51
CA GLN A 180 1.30 6.88 -10.41
C GLN A 180 1.77 7.68 -9.19
N GLN A 181 1.02 8.74 -8.85
CA GLN A 181 1.33 9.58 -7.70
C GLN A 181 1.27 8.80 -6.39
N VAL A 182 0.23 7.99 -6.16
CA VAL A 182 0.10 7.15 -4.96
C VAL A 182 1.37 6.34 -4.68
N PHE A 183 1.89 5.65 -5.70
CA PHE A 183 3.05 4.79 -5.51
C PHE A 183 4.36 5.59 -5.43
N ASN A 184 4.52 6.67 -6.20
CA ASN A 184 5.69 7.54 -6.14
C ASN A 184 5.85 8.21 -4.78
N GLU A 185 4.78 8.78 -4.23
CA GLU A 185 4.79 9.51 -2.96
C GLU A 185 5.19 8.60 -1.79
N VAL A 186 4.64 7.38 -1.74
CA VAL A 186 5.01 6.41 -0.69
C VAL A 186 6.47 5.98 -0.84
N VAL A 187 6.92 5.70 -2.06
CA VAL A 187 8.30 5.29 -2.32
C VAL A 187 9.28 6.40 -1.94
N GLN A 188 9.02 7.64 -2.34
CA GLN A 188 9.86 8.78 -1.97
C GLN A 188 9.91 8.93 -0.45
N LYS A 189 8.76 8.90 0.22
CA LYS A 189 8.71 9.09 1.67
C LYS A 189 9.41 7.97 2.46
N VAL A 190 9.33 6.72 2.01
CA VAL A 190 10.06 5.60 2.62
C VAL A 190 11.57 5.80 2.45
N ARG A 191 12.02 6.21 1.25
CA ARG A 191 13.44 6.49 1.00
C ARG A 191 13.98 7.62 1.86
N ASP A 192 13.26 8.74 1.96
CA ASP A 192 13.66 9.87 2.79
C ASP A 192 13.84 9.45 4.27
N GLY A 193 12.97 8.56 4.74
CA GLY A 193 13.07 7.97 6.08
C GLY A 193 14.30 7.06 6.25
N GLU A 194 14.59 6.20 5.27
CA GLU A 194 15.79 5.34 5.27
C GLU A 194 17.09 6.16 5.22
N GLU A 195 17.15 7.20 4.39
CA GLU A 195 18.30 8.10 4.30
C GLU A 195 18.50 8.87 5.62
N PHE A 196 17.44 9.39 6.22
CA PHE A 196 17.52 10.08 7.52
C PHE A 196 18.06 9.16 8.63
N LEU A 197 17.61 7.90 8.69
CA LEU A 197 18.13 6.91 9.64
C LEU A 197 19.60 6.59 9.40
N LEU A 198 20.03 6.50 8.12
CA LEU A 198 21.44 6.29 7.79
C LEU A 198 22.30 7.46 8.28
N PHE A 199 21.87 8.71 8.06
CA PHE A 199 22.59 9.89 8.57
C PHE A 199 22.63 9.93 10.11
N ALA A 200 21.55 9.56 10.78
CA ALA A 200 21.49 9.51 12.25
C ALA A 200 22.41 8.43 12.85
N VAL A 201 22.63 7.32 12.15
CA VAL A 201 23.54 6.25 12.58
C VAL A 201 25.00 6.54 12.24
N VAL A 202 25.26 7.25 11.13
CA VAL A 202 26.61 7.55 10.64
C VAL A 202 27.20 8.82 11.27
N SER A 203 26.39 9.69 11.88
CA SER A 203 26.89 10.84 12.64
C SER A 203 27.36 10.41 14.03
N PRO A 204 28.68 10.30 14.30
CA PRO A 204 29.16 10.16 15.65
C PRO A 204 29.08 11.55 16.29
N TYR A 205 28.46 11.64 17.48
CA TYR A 205 28.96 12.64 18.42
C TYR A 205 30.38 12.26 18.81
#